data_AF-A0A454JM99-F1
#
_entry.id   AF-A0A454JM99-F1
#
_cell.length_a   1.000
_cell.length_b   1.000
_cell.length_c   1.000
_cell.angle_alpha   90.00
_cell.angle_beta   90.00
_cell.angle_gamma   90.00
#
_symmetry.space_group_name_H-M   'P 1'
#
loop_
_entity.id
_entity.type
_entity.pdbx_description
1 polymer ?
#
loop_
_entity_poly.entity_id
_entity_poly.type
_entity_poly.pdbx_seq_one_letter_code
_entity_poly.pdbx_strand_id
1 'polypeptide(L)'
;MQLILAAILPILLALLAGYGVGRALPRQHTRHAARLLTPLIWLLLFFCGKEFGHVLTEAAGLGQTLGTALVFALLTTLLPWGLILCCLPRPHQDKGAMPGGAASWPQLLQALRDCLLALGMVAAGVMASSYPLPWLAAVTTTQLLYLLIVLVGIDLVGVKLGAAWRAPAVMAVPLLVVAGSLAGGLLAALFTGQGLWTGLALSSGFGWVTLSSILVGSKLGSVYGAIALLVDLFRELIAIAMLYLVGARFSREAIGICGATALDATLPLIRQQCGSQHVSLALISGFVLTLLSPLLIMVCLSVTG
;
A
#
# COMPACT_ATOMS: atom_id res chain seq x y z
N MET A 1 -1.36 26.05 -6.50
CA MET A 1 -2.11 25.83 -5.24
C MET A 1 -3.55 25.34 -5.49
N GLN A 2 -4.32 25.93 -6.42
CA GLN A 2 -5.69 25.50 -6.72
C GLN A 2 -5.80 24.07 -7.28
N LEU A 3 -4.87 23.64 -8.14
CA LEU A 3 -4.85 22.27 -8.70
C LEU A 3 -4.62 21.19 -7.64
N ILE A 4 -3.68 21.44 -6.70
CA ILE A 4 -3.40 20.55 -5.57
C ILE A 4 -4.65 20.40 -4.68
N LEU A 5 -5.31 21.51 -4.36
CA LEU A 5 -6.51 21.50 -3.53
C LEU A 5 -7.65 20.75 -4.22
N ALA A 6 -7.87 20.96 -5.52
CA ALA A 6 -8.88 20.27 -6.29
C ALA A 6 -8.64 18.75 -6.41
N ALA A 7 -7.37 18.33 -6.39
CA ALA A 7 -6.97 16.93 -6.43
C ALA A 7 -7.14 16.22 -5.06
N ILE A 8 -6.79 16.89 -3.97
CA ILE A 8 -6.81 16.33 -2.61
C ILE A 8 -8.22 16.35 -2.01
N LEU A 9 -8.97 17.44 -2.23
CA LEU A 9 -10.24 17.69 -1.58
C LEU A 9 -11.26 16.54 -1.78
N PRO A 10 -11.42 15.95 -2.98
CA PRO A 10 -12.36 14.84 -3.17
C PRO A 10 -12.00 13.60 -2.34
N ILE A 11 -10.71 13.26 -2.26
CA ILE A 11 -10.25 12.09 -1.49
C ILE A 11 -10.44 12.33 0.01
N LEU A 12 -10.07 13.53 0.48
CA LEU A 12 -10.20 13.90 1.88
C LEU A 12 -11.68 13.99 2.29
N LEU A 13 -12.55 14.54 1.44
CA LEU A 13 -14.00 14.56 1.67
C LEU A 13 -14.59 13.15 1.68
N ALA A 14 -14.21 12.28 0.74
CA ALA A 14 -14.69 10.90 0.71
C ALA A 14 -14.29 10.14 1.99
N LEU A 15 -13.05 10.30 2.44
CA LEU A 15 -12.55 9.66 3.65
C LEU A 15 -13.26 10.20 4.92
N LEU A 16 -13.38 11.53 5.04
CA LEU A 16 -14.08 12.17 6.17
C LEU A 16 -15.57 11.83 6.19
N ALA A 17 -16.21 11.77 5.02
CA ALA A 17 -17.60 11.34 4.89
C ALA A 17 -17.76 9.89 5.35
N GLY A 18 -16.89 8.99 4.90
CA GLY A 18 -16.85 7.60 5.37
C GLY A 18 -16.67 7.50 6.88
N TYR A 19 -15.71 8.24 7.45
CA TYR A 19 -15.47 8.25 8.89
C TYR A 19 -16.67 8.80 9.69
N GLY A 20 -17.28 9.90 9.22
CA GLY A 20 -18.46 10.49 9.85
C GLY A 20 -19.67 9.53 9.83
N VAL A 21 -19.90 8.90 8.67
CA VAL A 21 -20.94 7.87 8.49
C VAL A 21 -20.68 6.67 9.40
N GLY A 22 -19.44 6.18 9.46
CA GLY A 22 -19.05 5.08 10.34
C GLY A 22 -19.24 5.39 11.83
N ARG A 23 -19.11 6.65 12.24
CA ARG A 23 -19.36 7.09 13.62
C ARG A 23 -20.85 7.18 13.96
N ALA A 24 -21.69 7.50 12.97
CA ALA A 24 -23.13 7.57 13.14
C ALA A 24 -23.81 6.19 13.08
N LEU A 25 -23.20 5.22 12.39
CA LEU A 25 -23.76 3.87 12.20
C LEU A 25 -23.55 2.96 13.43
N PRO A 26 -24.49 2.02 13.69
CA PRO A 26 -24.29 0.96 14.67
C PRO A 26 -23.11 0.05 14.30
N ARG A 27 -22.45 -0.52 15.31
CA ARG A 27 -21.30 -1.43 15.14
C ARG A 27 -21.55 -2.63 14.22
N GLN A 28 -22.80 -3.04 14.03
CA GLN A 28 -23.16 -4.10 13.09
C GLN A 28 -22.93 -3.65 11.64
N HIS A 29 -23.41 -2.45 11.29
CA HIS A 29 -23.30 -1.92 9.93
C HIS A 29 -21.87 -1.54 9.57
N THR A 30 -21.08 -1.05 10.52
CA THR A 30 -19.65 -0.78 10.27
C THR A 30 -18.88 -2.07 9.98
N ARG A 31 -19.21 -3.18 10.66
CA ARG A 31 -18.65 -4.51 10.33
C ARG A 31 -19.09 -5.01 8.95
N HIS A 32 -20.33 -4.75 8.54
CA HIS A 32 -20.79 -5.09 7.19
C HIS A 32 -20.04 -4.28 6.12
N ALA A 33 -19.86 -2.97 6.34
CA ALA A 33 -19.07 -2.11 5.47
C ALA A 33 -17.62 -2.60 5.35
N ALA A 34 -16.99 -2.98 6.47
CA ALA A 34 -15.64 -3.55 6.46
C ALA A 34 -15.56 -4.86 5.65
N ARG A 35 -16.60 -5.71 5.70
CA ARG A 35 -16.67 -6.94 4.88
C ARG A 35 -16.83 -6.65 3.39
N LEU A 36 -17.38 -5.51 3.01
CA LEU A 36 -17.51 -5.09 1.60
C LEU A 36 -16.19 -4.59 1.01
N LEU A 37 -15.18 -4.26 1.84
CA LEU A 37 -13.87 -3.86 1.35
C LEU A 37 -13.21 -4.98 0.52
N THR A 38 -13.20 -6.21 1.02
CA THR A 38 -12.56 -7.34 0.34
C THR A 38 -13.08 -7.59 -1.09
N PRO A 39 -14.41 -7.77 -1.33
CA PRO A 39 -14.90 -7.95 -2.69
C PRO A 39 -14.70 -6.72 -3.57
N LEU A 40 -14.73 -5.51 -3.00
CA LEU A 40 -14.44 -4.28 -3.75
C LEU A 40 -12.97 -4.20 -4.17
N ILE A 41 -12.03 -4.60 -3.31
CA ILE A 41 -10.61 -4.71 -3.62
C ILE A 41 -10.40 -5.74 -4.74
N TRP A 42 -11.04 -6.90 -4.67
CA TRP A 42 -10.96 -7.91 -5.73
C TRP A 42 -11.50 -7.38 -7.06
N LEU A 43 -12.63 -6.68 -7.04
CA LEU A 43 -13.18 -6.03 -8.23
C LEU A 43 -12.21 -4.99 -8.79
N LEU A 44 -11.62 -4.14 -7.94
CA LEU A 44 -10.63 -3.15 -8.37
C LEU A 44 -9.37 -3.78 -8.97
N LEU A 45 -8.85 -4.85 -8.35
CA LEU A 45 -7.71 -5.59 -8.88
C LEU A 45 -8.01 -6.20 -10.26
N PHE A 46 -9.24 -6.68 -10.46
CA PHE A 46 -9.70 -7.14 -11.77
C PHE A 46 -9.70 -6.01 -12.81
N PHE A 47 -10.22 -4.82 -12.46
CA PHE A 47 -10.19 -3.67 -13.36
C PHE A 47 -8.75 -3.21 -13.67
N CYS A 48 -7.89 -3.11 -12.67
CA CYS A 48 -6.47 -2.83 -12.84
C CYS A 48 -5.81 -3.86 -13.77
N GLY A 49 -6.14 -5.14 -13.61
CA GLY A 49 -5.68 -6.21 -14.50
C GLY A 49 -6.15 -6.04 -15.93
N LYS A 50 -7.39 -5.60 -16.15
CA LYS A 50 -7.92 -5.31 -17.49
C LYS A 50 -7.16 -4.17 -18.16
N GLU A 51 -6.90 -3.08 -17.43
CA GLU A 51 -6.07 -1.97 -17.92
C GLU A 51 -4.62 -2.43 -18.21
N PHE A 52 -4.05 -3.26 -17.35
CA PHE A 52 -2.73 -3.85 -17.55
C PHE A 52 -2.67 -4.80 -18.75
N GLY A 53 -3.76 -5.51 -19.05
CA GLY A 53 -3.86 -6.40 -20.22
C GLY A 53 -3.60 -5.67 -21.54
N HIS A 54 -4.05 -4.42 -21.67
CA HIS A 54 -3.74 -3.60 -22.85
C HIS A 54 -2.25 -3.26 -22.95
N VAL A 55 -1.59 -3.00 -21.82
CA VAL A 55 -0.13 -2.79 -21.74
C VAL A 55 0.64 -4.06 -22.11
N LEU A 56 0.14 -5.24 -21.74
CA LEU A 56 0.72 -6.53 -22.11
C LEU A 56 0.65 -6.82 -23.61
N THR A 57 -0.43 -6.40 -24.28
CA THR A 57 -0.57 -6.58 -25.73
C THR A 57 0.35 -5.66 -26.54
N GLU A 58 0.75 -4.52 -25.97
CA GLU A 58 1.79 -3.64 -26.49
C GLU A 58 3.18 -4.21 -26.15
N ALA A 59 3.52 -5.36 -26.74
CA ALA A 59 4.67 -6.21 -26.39
C ALA A 59 6.05 -5.52 -26.32
N ALA A 60 6.19 -4.30 -26.86
CA ALA A 60 7.43 -3.52 -26.85
C ALA A 60 7.81 -2.94 -25.46
N GLY A 61 6.90 -2.90 -24.47
CA GLY A 61 7.11 -2.18 -23.21
C GLY A 61 7.21 -3.02 -21.93
N LEU A 62 6.99 -4.34 -21.99
CA LEU A 62 6.82 -5.17 -20.79
C LEU A 62 8.09 -5.31 -19.95
N GLY A 63 9.22 -5.58 -20.59
CA GLY A 63 10.51 -5.69 -19.91
C GLY A 63 10.89 -4.39 -19.20
N GLN A 64 10.60 -3.24 -19.83
CA GLN A 64 10.84 -1.93 -19.23
C GLN A 64 9.89 -1.65 -18.07
N THR A 65 8.61 -2.03 -18.19
CA THR A 65 7.60 -1.87 -17.13
C THR A 65 7.97 -2.68 -15.88
N LEU A 66 8.28 -3.97 -16.06
CA LEU A 66 8.72 -4.86 -14.98
C LEU A 66 10.04 -4.39 -14.37
N GLY A 67 11.03 -4.06 -15.21
CA GLY A 67 12.33 -3.56 -14.75
C GLY A 67 12.21 -2.28 -13.94
N THR A 68 11.41 -1.32 -14.42
CA THR A 68 11.13 -0.06 -13.71
C THR A 68 10.46 -0.36 -12.37
N ALA A 69 9.40 -1.16 -12.36
CA ALA A 69 8.68 -1.50 -11.14
C ALA A 69 9.57 -2.20 -10.10
N LEU A 70 10.44 -3.11 -10.54
CA LEU A 70 11.37 -3.81 -9.67
C LEU A 70 12.40 -2.86 -9.04
N VAL A 71 12.99 -1.96 -9.83
CA VAL A 71 13.94 -0.94 -9.32
C VAL A 71 13.27 -0.05 -8.27
N PHE A 72 12.06 0.43 -8.57
CA PHE A 72 11.26 1.21 -7.61
C PHE A 72 10.94 0.40 -6.36
N ALA A 73 10.46 -0.84 -6.47
CA ALA A 73 10.13 -1.69 -5.33
C ALA A 73 11.34 -1.95 -4.43
N LEU A 74 12.51 -2.23 -5.01
CA LEU A 74 13.74 -2.45 -4.26
C LEU A 74 14.18 -1.19 -3.52
N LEU A 75 14.29 -0.05 -4.21
CA LEU A 75 14.77 1.19 -3.60
C LEU A 75 13.79 1.74 -2.56
N THR A 76 12.49 1.69 -2.84
CA THR A 76 11.45 2.12 -1.89
C THR A 76 11.27 1.17 -0.71
N THR A 77 11.91 0.00 -0.72
CA THR A 77 11.98 -0.93 0.41
C THR A 77 13.30 -0.78 1.19
N LEU A 78 14.43 -0.79 0.49
CA LEU A 78 15.76 -0.79 1.10
C LEU A 78 16.10 0.55 1.77
N LEU A 79 15.69 1.68 1.20
CA LEU A 79 15.99 3.00 1.78
C LEU A 79 15.23 3.28 3.07
N PRO A 80 13.89 3.06 3.17
CA PRO A 80 13.20 3.08 4.46
C PRO A 80 13.85 2.16 5.50
N TRP A 81 14.17 0.93 5.11
CA TRP A 81 14.81 -0.03 6.01
C TRP A 81 16.14 0.50 6.55
N GLY A 82 17.02 1.00 5.67
CA GLY A 82 18.30 1.58 6.05
C GLY A 82 18.16 2.84 6.90
N LEU A 83 17.22 3.73 6.58
CA LEU A 83 16.96 4.94 7.37
C LEU A 83 16.46 4.62 8.77
N ILE A 84 15.53 3.66 8.92
CA ILE A 84 15.05 3.24 10.23
C ILE A 84 16.19 2.64 11.05
N LEU A 85 17.01 1.78 10.43
CA LEU A 85 18.16 1.15 11.08
C LEU A 85 19.21 2.18 11.55
N CYS A 86 19.45 3.24 10.78
CA CYS A 86 20.42 4.28 11.10
C CYS A 86 19.89 5.31 12.12
N CYS A 87 18.61 5.70 12.02
CA CYS A 87 18.06 6.81 12.80
C CYS A 87 17.44 6.39 14.13
N LEU A 88 16.98 5.14 14.26
CA LEU A 88 16.38 4.66 15.51
C LEU A 88 17.39 3.85 16.33
N PRO A 89 17.66 4.24 17.59
CA PRO A 89 18.51 3.45 18.45
C PRO A 89 17.88 2.08 18.68
N ARG A 90 18.72 1.04 18.58
CA ARG A 90 18.30 -0.33 18.83
C ARG A 90 17.74 -0.42 20.25
N PRO A 91 16.48 -0.84 20.43
CA PRO A 91 15.99 -1.11 21.77
C PRO A 91 16.90 -2.16 22.42
N HIS A 92 17.22 -1.97 23.69
CA HIS A 92 17.93 -2.97 24.47
C HIS A 92 17.11 -4.26 24.36
N GLN A 93 17.69 -5.32 23.78
CA GLN A 93 17.01 -6.59 23.66
C GLN A 93 16.70 -7.08 25.08
N ASP A 94 15.43 -7.00 25.49
CA ASP A 94 15.01 -7.71 26.69
C ASP A 94 15.34 -9.18 26.46
N LYS A 95 16.22 -9.73 27.29
CA LYS A 95 16.67 -11.13 27.26
C LYS A 95 15.52 -12.15 27.40
N GLY A 96 14.29 -11.68 27.57
CA GLY A 96 13.05 -12.47 27.58
C GLY A 96 12.22 -12.43 26.30
N ALA A 97 12.68 -11.77 25.22
CA ALA A 97 12.02 -11.90 23.92
C ALA A 97 12.15 -13.35 23.45
N MET A 98 11.05 -14.10 23.48
CA MET A 98 11.00 -15.45 22.96
C MET A 98 11.59 -15.47 21.54
N PRO A 99 12.40 -16.48 21.17
CA PRO A 99 12.88 -16.61 19.81
C PRO A 99 11.66 -16.54 18.88
N GLY A 100 11.74 -15.69 17.85
CA GLY A 100 10.70 -15.55 16.83
C GLY A 100 10.23 -16.96 16.45
N GLY A 101 8.95 -17.24 16.71
CA GLY A 101 8.43 -18.59 16.53
C GLY A 101 8.73 -19.05 15.11
N ALA A 102 9.31 -20.26 14.97
CA ALA A 102 9.59 -20.87 13.68
C ALA A 102 8.43 -20.61 12.72
N ALA A 103 8.75 -20.23 11.48
CA ALA A 103 7.77 -19.82 10.48
C ALA A 103 6.54 -20.74 10.54
N SER A 104 5.38 -20.18 10.92
CA SER A 104 4.19 -21.02 10.95
C SER A 104 3.77 -21.20 9.51
N TRP A 105 4.11 -22.36 8.95
CA TRP A 105 3.71 -22.79 7.61
C TRP A 105 2.26 -22.42 7.25
N PRO A 106 1.25 -22.57 8.13
CA PRO A 106 -0.12 -22.15 7.79
C PRO A 106 -0.29 -20.64 7.58
N GLN A 107 0.41 -19.77 8.31
CA GLN A 107 0.28 -18.31 8.15
C GLN A 107 1.08 -17.81 6.95
N LEU A 108 2.25 -18.40 6.67
CA LEU A 108 2.98 -18.15 5.44
C LEU A 108 2.10 -18.51 4.24
N LEU A 109 1.49 -19.70 4.27
CA LEU A 109 0.59 -20.15 3.21
C LEU A 109 -0.61 -19.23 3.06
N GLN A 110 -1.14 -18.69 4.16
CA GLN A 110 -2.23 -17.72 4.12
C GLN A 110 -1.81 -16.40 3.45
N ALA A 111 -0.68 -15.81 3.85
CA ALA A 111 -0.19 -14.57 3.22
C ALA A 111 0.13 -14.78 1.73
N LEU A 112 0.80 -15.89 1.39
CA LEU A 112 1.06 -16.26 0.00
C LEU A 112 -0.22 -16.50 -0.79
N ARG A 113 -1.23 -17.12 -0.17
CA ARG A 113 -2.55 -17.30 -0.78
C ARG A 113 -3.22 -15.96 -1.05
N ASP A 114 -3.17 -15.01 -0.13
CA ASP A 114 -3.77 -13.69 -0.31
C ASP A 114 -3.08 -12.91 -1.43
N CYS A 115 -1.75 -12.95 -1.50
CA CYS A 115 -1.00 -12.40 -2.65
C CYS A 115 -1.32 -13.13 -3.96
N LEU A 116 -1.44 -14.47 -3.94
CA LEU A 116 -1.78 -15.26 -5.12
C LEU A 116 -3.21 -15.00 -5.58
N LEU A 117 -4.15 -14.77 -4.67
CA LEU A 117 -5.52 -14.35 -5.00
C LEU A 117 -5.52 -12.97 -5.63
N ALA A 118 -4.75 -12.02 -5.08
CA ALA A 118 -4.61 -10.68 -5.68
C ALA A 118 -4.05 -10.76 -7.11
N LEU A 119 -2.97 -11.52 -7.30
CA LEU A 119 -2.40 -11.82 -8.62
C LEU A 119 -3.40 -12.53 -9.54
N GLY A 120 -4.19 -13.46 -9.01
CA GLY A 120 -5.24 -14.17 -9.72
C GLY A 120 -6.34 -13.23 -10.23
N MET A 121 -6.77 -12.26 -9.41
CA MET A 121 -7.75 -11.25 -9.83
C MET A 121 -7.19 -10.34 -10.93
N VAL A 122 -5.92 -9.93 -10.82
CA VAL A 122 -5.23 -9.16 -11.87
C VAL A 122 -5.12 -9.99 -13.16
N ALA A 123 -4.70 -11.25 -13.08
CA ALA A 123 -4.59 -12.15 -14.22
C ALA A 123 -5.96 -12.41 -14.89
N ALA A 124 -7.02 -12.59 -14.10
CA ALA A 124 -8.38 -12.70 -14.63
C ALA A 124 -8.80 -11.41 -15.37
N GLY A 125 -8.44 -10.23 -14.84
CA GLY A 125 -8.63 -8.96 -15.51
C GLY A 125 -7.88 -8.88 -16.85
N VAL A 126 -6.61 -9.29 -16.86
CA VAL A 126 -5.79 -9.36 -18.08
C VAL A 126 -6.42 -10.28 -19.12
N MET A 127 -6.88 -11.47 -18.73
CA MET A 127 -7.54 -12.40 -19.65
C MET A 127 -8.86 -11.84 -20.19
N ALA A 128 -9.55 -11.04 -19.38
CA ALA A 128 -10.80 -10.36 -19.76
C ALA A 128 -10.58 -9.09 -20.61
N SER A 129 -9.35 -8.63 -20.81
CA SER A 129 -9.06 -7.42 -21.59
C SER A 129 -9.42 -7.57 -23.07
N SER A 130 -9.34 -8.80 -23.60
CA SER A 130 -9.66 -9.13 -24.99
C SER A 130 -11.16 -9.24 -25.29
N TYR A 131 -12.01 -9.26 -24.24
CA TYR A 131 -13.45 -9.38 -24.39
C TYR A 131 -14.17 -8.04 -24.15
N PRO A 132 -15.02 -7.57 -25.07
CA PRO A 132 -15.88 -6.43 -24.80
C PRO A 132 -16.94 -6.85 -23.78
N LEU A 133 -16.84 -6.31 -22.56
CA LEU A 133 -17.78 -6.55 -21.46
C LEU A 133 -18.65 -5.29 -21.26
N PRO A 134 -19.79 -5.15 -21.96
CA PRO A 134 -20.58 -3.91 -21.97
C PRO A 134 -21.19 -3.58 -20.59
N TRP A 135 -21.50 -4.58 -19.78
CA TRP A 135 -21.99 -4.39 -18.41
C TRP A 135 -20.92 -3.81 -17.47
N LEU A 136 -19.64 -4.04 -17.75
CA LEU A 136 -18.52 -3.43 -17.04
C LEU A 136 -18.28 -1.97 -17.48
N ALA A 137 -18.73 -1.57 -18.66
CA ALA A 137 -18.53 -0.20 -19.16
C ALA A 137 -19.35 0.85 -18.38
N ALA A 138 -20.40 0.42 -17.68
CA ALA A 138 -21.24 1.30 -16.85
C ALA A 138 -20.58 1.73 -15.53
N VAL A 139 -19.53 1.02 -15.09
CA VAL A 139 -18.86 1.27 -13.80
C VAL A 139 -17.45 1.77 -14.05
N THR A 140 -17.12 2.95 -13.51
CA THR A 140 -15.76 3.51 -13.65
C THR A 140 -14.86 3.13 -12.49
N THR A 141 -13.57 2.91 -12.76
CA THR A 141 -12.55 2.63 -11.74
C THR A 141 -12.46 3.75 -10.69
N THR A 142 -12.69 5.00 -11.11
CA THR A 142 -12.75 6.17 -10.22
C THR A 142 -13.92 6.11 -9.23
N GLN A 143 -15.12 5.69 -9.66
CA GLN A 143 -16.26 5.51 -8.76
C GLN A 143 -16.00 4.42 -7.73
N LEU A 144 -15.45 3.29 -8.17
CA LEU A 144 -15.07 2.18 -7.29
C LEU A 144 -13.98 2.59 -6.31
N LEU A 145 -13.00 3.39 -6.74
CA LEU A 145 -11.97 3.95 -5.87
C LEU A 145 -12.56 4.87 -4.80
N TYR A 146 -13.47 5.78 -5.16
CA TYR A 146 -14.10 6.64 -4.16
C TYR A 146 -14.97 5.85 -3.19
N LEU A 147 -15.69 4.83 -3.67
CA LEU A 147 -16.40 3.90 -2.81
C LEU A 147 -15.45 3.18 -1.85
N LEU A 148 -14.29 2.73 -2.34
CA LEU A 148 -13.25 2.10 -1.52
C LEU A 148 -12.79 3.06 -0.42
N ILE A 149 -12.47 4.31 -0.77
CA ILE A 149 -12.02 5.33 0.18
C ILE A 149 -13.08 5.63 1.25
N VAL A 150 -14.37 5.69 0.87
CA VAL A 150 -15.48 5.85 1.83
C VAL A 150 -15.56 4.65 2.76
N LEU A 151 -15.50 3.42 2.25
CA LEU A 151 -15.53 2.21 3.07
C LEU A 151 -14.31 2.10 4.00
N VAL A 152 -13.13 2.49 3.53
CA VAL A 152 -11.93 2.60 4.37
C VAL A 152 -12.18 3.60 5.48
N GLY A 153 -12.72 4.78 5.18
CA GLY A 153 -13.10 5.79 6.18
C GLY A 153 -14.03 5.23 7.27
N ILE A 154 -15.01 4.40 6.89
CA ILE A 154 -15.89 3.70 7.85
C ILE A 154 -15.10 2.72 8.71
N ASP A 155 -14.21 1.92 8.11
CA ASP A 155 -13.39 0.93 8.81
C ASP A 155 -12.40 1.56 9.80
N LEU A 156 -11.90 2.77 9.49
CA LEU A 156 -11.02 3.55 10.37
C LEU A 156 -11.66 3.86 11.74
N VAL A 157 -12.99 3.86 11.87
CA VAL A 157 -13.68 4.02 13.16
C VAL A 157 -13.40 2.85 14.12
N GLY A 158 -13.11 1.66 13.57
CA GLY A 158 -12.75 0.47 14.33
C GLY A 158 -11.32 0.47 14.87
N VAL A 159 -10.43 1.31 14.32
CA VAL A 159 -9.01 1.34 14.66
C VAL A 159 -8.80 2.03 16.01
N LYS A 160 -8.46 1.24 17.03
CA LYS A 160 -8.16 1.74 18.37
C LYS A 160 -6.69 2.13 18.49
N LEU A 161 -6.37 3.37 18.14
CA LEU A 161 -5.06 3.96 18.42
C LEU A 161 -4.96 4.22 19.93
N GLY A 162 -4.36 3.29 20.67
CA GLY A 162 -4.07 3.48 22.10
C GLY A 162 -3.09 4.64 22.34
N ALA A 163 -2.76 4.96 23.60
CA ALA A 163 -1.88 6.09 23.95
C ALA A 163 -0.47 6.05 23.31
N ALA A 164 -0.08 4.90 22.74
CA ALA A 164 1.19 4.68 22.04
C ALA A 164 1.48 5.66 20.89
N TRP A 165 0.45 6.24 20.26
CA TRP A 165 0.63 7.23 19.17
C TRP A 165 1.35 8.51 19.62
N ARG A 166 1.30 8.83 20.92
CA ARG A 166 1.99 10.01 21.49
C ARG A 166 3.48 9.79 21.66
N ALA A 167 3.96 8.54 21.59
CA ALA A 167 5.37 8.25 21.73
C ALA A 167 6.12 8.65 20.44
N PRO A 168 7.11 9.57 20.50
CA PRO A 168 7.84 10.02 19.32
C PRO A 168 8.50 8.88 18.55
N ALA A 169 8.98 7.86 19.26
CA ALA A 169 9.59 6.67 18.67
C ALA A 169 8.63 5.86 17.79
N VAL A 170 7.32 5.90 18.09
CA VAL A 170 6.29 5.19 17.30
C VAL A 170 5.96 5.97 16.04
N MET A 171 5.85 7.30 16.13
CA MET A 171 5.61 8.17 14.98
C MET A 171 6.83 8.32 14.07
N ALA A 172 8.04 8.13 14.59
CA ALA A 172 9.26 8.19 13.80
C ALA A 172 9.28 7.13 12.67
N VAL A 173 8.74 5.93 12.91
CA VAL A 173 8.74 4.84 11.90
C VAL A 173 7.99 5.25 10.62
N PRO A 174 6.70 5.61 10.63
CA PRO A 174 6.01 6.00 9.38
C PRO A 174 6.63 7.24 8.73
N LEU A 175 7.17 8.19 9.50
CA LEU A 175 7.85 9.36 8.92
C LEU A 175 9.15 8.99 8.20
N LEU A 176 9.95 8.07 8.77
CA LEU A 176 11.15 7.54 8.13
C LEU A 176 10.80 6.69 6.91
N VAL A 177 9.67 5.96 6.93
CA VAL A 177 9.16 5.25 5.75
C VAL A 177 8.82 6.23 4.63
N VAL A 178 8.09 7.31 4.92
CA VAL A 178 7.79 8.35 3.93
C VAL A 178 9.09 8.92 3.37
N ALA A 179 10.00 9.40 4.23
CA ALA A 179 11.25 10.00 3.79
C ALA A 179 12.09 9.03 2.94
N GLY A 180 12.22 7.78 3.37
CA GLY A 180 12.98 6.75 2.67
C GLY A 180 12.35 6.32 1.36
N SER A 181 11.02 6.21 1.30
CA SER A 181 10.32 5.84 0.07
C SER A 181 10.36 7.00 -0.94
N LEU A 182 10.24 8.25 -0.51
CA LEU A 182 10.43 9.41 -1.40
C LEU A 182 11.87 9.47 -1.93
N ALA A 183 12.88 9.33 -1.07
CA ALA A 183 14.28 9.25 -1.48
C ALA A 183 14.55 8.06 -2.43
N GLY A 184 13.92 6.91 -2.18
CA GLY A 184 13.98 5.76 -3.07
C GLY A 184 13.32 5.99 -4.42
N GLY A 185 12.18 6.69 -4.45
CA GLY A 185 11.52 7.08 -5.70
C GLY A 185 12.35 8.07 -6.52
N LEU A 186 13.00 9.02 -5.86
CA LEU A 186 13.97 9.96 -6.46
C LEU A 186 15.13 9.20 -7.14
N LEU A 187 15.77 8.29 -6.40
CA LEU A 187 16.88 7.49 -6.92
C LEU A 187 16.42 6.52 -8.02
N ALA A 188 15.28 5.88 -7.84
CA ALA A 188 14.70 4.99 -8.84
C ALA A 188 14.38 5.74 -10.13
N ALA A 189 13.84 6.96 -10.03
CA ALA A 189 13.58 7.81 -11.18
C ALA A 189 14.86 8.14 -11.96
N LEU A 190 15.94 8.47 -11.25
CA LEU A 190 17.24 8.70 -11.88
C LEU A 190 17.77 7.46 -12.61
N PHE A 191 17.66 6.27 -12.02
CA PHE A 191 18.12 5.03 -12.65
C PHE A 191 17.26 4.58 -13.83
N THR A 192 15.97 4.90 -13.81
CA THR A 192 14.99 4.45 -14.82
C THR A 192 14.68 5.53 -15.86
N GLY A 193 15.27 6.72 -15.73
CA GLY A 193 15.04 7.86 -16.62
C GLY A 193 13.66 8.51 -16.47
N GLN A 194 12.97 8.26 -15.35
CA GLN A 194 11.65 8.81 -15.08
C GLN A 194 11.73 10.25 -14.59
N GLY A 195 10.67 11.03 -14.84
CA GLY A 195 10.55 12.37 -14.28
C GLY A 195 10.55 12.35 -12.75
N LEU A 196 11.11 13.39 -12.13
CA LEU A 196 11.20 13.53 -10.67
C LEU A 196 9.85 13.29 -9.99
N TRP A 197 8.82 14.03 -10.44
CA TRP A 197 7.49 13.97 -9.85
C TRP A 197 6.77 12.65 -10.13
N THR A 198 7.04 12.02 -11.27
CA THR A 198 6.60 10.65 -11.57
C THR A 198 7.20 9.65 -10.58
N GLY A 199 8.50 9.76 -10.29
CA GLY A 199 9.15 8.90 -9.31
C GLY A 199 8.60 9.06 -7.90
N LEU A 200 8.35 10.30 -7.47
CA LEU A 200 7.74 10.57 -6.18
C LEU A 200 6.29 10.05 -6.10
N ALA A 201 5.51 10.16 -7.19
CA ALA A 201 4.17 9.60 -7.25
C ALA A 201 4.19 8.07 -7.14
N LEU A 202 5.08 7.40 -7.88
CA LEU A 202 5.23 5.94 -7.86
C LEU A 202 5.72 5.40 -6.51
N SER A 203 6.48 6.18 -5.73
CA SER A 203 6.96 5.75 -4.42
C SER A 203 6.04 6.11 -3.24
N SER A 204 4.98 6.88 -3.49
CA SER A 204 4.04 7.34 -2.46
C SER A 204 2.87 6.38 -2.21
N GLY A 205 2.82 5.23 -2.90
CA GLY A 205 1.81 4.19 -2.66
C GLY A 205 1.93 3.52 -1.29
N PHE A 206 3.16 3.39 -0.78
CA PHE A 206 3.51 2.73 0.49
C PHE A 206 2.95 1.30 0.64
N GLY A 207 2.75 0.58 -0.45
CA GLY A 207 2.17 -0.77 -0.45
C GLY A 207 0.67 -0.82 -0.71
N TRP A 208 -0.01 0.31 -0.94
CA TRP A 208 -1.45 0.31 -1.27
C TRP A 208 -1.71 0.11 -2.77
N VAL A 209 -1.60 -1.14 -3.20
CA VAL A 209 -1.65 -1.60 -4.60
C VAL A 209 -2.81 -1.02 -5.42
N THR A 210 -4.06 -1.14 -4.94
CA THR A 210 -5.24 -0.73 -5.72
C THR A 210 -5.35 0.79 -5.85
N LEU A 211 -5.08 1.53 -4.77
CA LEU A 211 -5.22 2.98 -4.76
C LEU A 211 -4.14 3.65 -5.60
N SER A 212 -2.88 3.22 -5.46
CA SER A 212 -1.76 3.81 -6.20
C SER A 212 -1.90 3.58 -7.71
N SER A 213 -2.27 2.37 -8.11
CA SER A 213 -2.51 2.00 -9.51
C SER A 213 -3.55 2.90 -10.19
N ILE A 214 -4.71 3.08 -9.56
CA ILE A 214 -5.82 3.84 -10.15
C ILE A 214 -5.50 5.34 -10.18
N LEU A 215 -4.96 5.91 -9.09
CA LEU A 215 -4.64 7.34 -9.05
C LEU A 215 -3.56 7.71 -10.06
N VAL A 216 -2.45 6.95 -10.08
CA VAL A 216 -1.35 7.17 -11.02
C VAL A 216 -1.81 6.91 -12.46
N GLY A 217 -2.52 5.82 -12.70
CA GLY A 217 -3.05 5.45 -14.01
C GLY A 217 -4.00 6.49 -14.59
N SER A 218 -4.86 7.08 -13.75
CA SER A 218 -5.82 8.10 -14.17
C SER A 218 -5.19 9.40 -14.68
N LYS A 219 -3.93 9.68 -14.30
CA LYS A 219 -3.21 10.91 -14.66
C LYS A 219 -2.08 10.70 -15.64
N LEU A 220 -1.31 9.62 -15.49
CA LEU A 220 -0.13 9.35 -16.30
C LEU A 220 -0.37 8.25 -17.35
N GLY A 221 -1.53 7.59 -17.33
CA GLY A 221 -1.90 6.54 -18.28
C GLY A 221 -1.69 5.12 -17.74
N SER A 222 -2.24 4.13 -18.46
CA SER A 222 -2.30 2.72 -18.05
C SER A 222 -0.94 2.10 -17.77
N VAL A 223 0.11 2.48 -18.52
CA VAL A 223 1.49 2.00 -18.29
C VAL A 223 1.97 2.37 -16.89
N TYR A 224 1.80 3.63 -16.47
CA TYR A 224 2.22 4.06 -15.12
C TYR A 224 1.30 3.51 -14.02
N GLY A 225 0.01 3.33 -14.30
CA GLY A 225 -0.90 2.63 -13.40
C GLY A 225 -0.46 1.18 -13.14
N ALA A 226 0.05 0.50 -14.18
CA ALA A 226 0.62 -0.84 -14.05
C ALA A 226 1.96 -0.84 -13.30
N ILE A 227 2.84 0.13 -13.56
CA ILE A 227 4.09 0.28 -12.80
C ILE A 227 3.76 0.46 -11.31
N ALA A 228 2.85 1.37 -10.95
CA ALA A 228 2.45 1.61 -9.56
C ALA A 228 1.91 0.34 -8.88
N LEU A 229 1.03 -0.41 -9.57
CA LEU A 229 0.53 -1.71 -9.10
C LEU A 229 1.69 -2.67 -8.80
N LEU A 230 2.61 -2.83 -9.74
CA LEU A 230 3.73 -3.77 -9.62
C LEU A 230 4.74 -3.33 -8.54
N VAL A 231 4.98 -2.03 -8.39
CA VAL A 231 5.85 -1.49 -7.33
C VAL A 231 5.33 -1.88 -5.96
N ASP A 232 4.06 -1.61 -5.68
CA ASP A 232 3.48 -1.89 -4.37
C ASP A 232 3.32 -3.40 -4.15
N LEU A 233 3.00 -4.17 -5.20
CA LEU A 233 2.92 -5.63 -5.11
C LEU A 233 4.29 -6.25 -4.80
N PHE A 234 5.34 -5.89 -5.54
CA PHE A 234 6.68 -6.40 -5.27
C PHE A 234 7.17 -5.98 -3.90
N ARG A 235 6.90 -4.73 -3.49
CA ARG A 235 7.20 -4.25 -2.14
C ARG A 235 6.51 -5.09 -1.06
N GLU A 236 5.24 -5.45 -1.25
CA GLU A 236 4.51 -6.33 -0.33
C GLU A 236 5.13 -7.73 -0.24
N LEU A 237 5.50 -8.33 -1.38
CA LEU A 237 6.19 -9.63 -1.41
C LEU A 237 7.55 -9.57 -0.69
N ILE A 238 8.33 -8.50 -0.90
CA ILE A 238 9.59 -8.28 -0.20
C ILE A 238 9.34 -8.08 1.30
N ALA A 239 8.28 -7.37 1.69
CA ALA A 239 7.91 -7.16 3.08
C ALA A 239 7.61 -8.47 3.81
N ILE A 240 6.82 -9.35 3.20
CA ILE A 240 6.51 -10.67 3.74
C ILE A 240 7.80 -11.47 3.92
N ALA A 241 8.68 -11.50 2.91
CA ALA A 241 9.96 -12.19 3.01
C ALA A 241 10.84 -11.62 4.15
N MET A 242 10.93 -10.29 4.27
CA MET A 242 11.70 -9.61 5.31
C MET A 242 11.14 -9.84 6.71
N LEU A 243 9.83 -9.95 6.89
CA LEU A 243 9.23 -10.29 8.18
C LEU A 243 9.72 -11.65 8.70
N TYR A 244 9.80 -12.66 7.84
CA TYR A 244 10.32 -13.98 8.23
C TYR A 244 11.83 -14.01 8.43
N LEU A 245 12.59 -13.27 7.61
CA LEU A 245 14.05 -13.26 7.66
C LEU A 245 14.59 -12.47 8.87
N VAL A 246 14.00 -11.31 9.13
CA VAL A 246 14.57 -10.32 10.07
C VAL A 246 13.58 -9.78 11.10
N GLY A 247 12.28 -10.08 11.01
CA GLY A 247 11.24 -9.48 11.85
C GLY A 247 11.41 -9.66 13.36
N ALA A 248 12.01 -10.78 13.79
CA ALA A 248 12.30 -11.05 15.20
C ALA A 248 13.44 -10.18 15.77
N ARG A 249 14.41 -9.80 14.93
CA ARG A 249 15.60 -9.03 15.34
C ARG A 249 15.48 -7.54 15.02
N PHE A 250 14.79 -7.22 13.94
CA PHE A 250 14.65 -5.90 13.35
C PHE A 250 13.15 -5.57 13.17
N SER A 251 12.41 -5.62 14.28
CA SER A 251 10.94 -5.49 14.26
C SER A 251 10.46 -4.15 13.74
N ARG A 252 11.12 -3.04 14.09
CA ARG A 252 10.70 -1.69 13.67
C ARG A 252 10.93 -1.49 12.18
N GLU A 253 12.06 -1.99 11.70
CA GLU A 253 12.49 -1.95 10.31
C GLU A 253 11.58 -2.83 9.44
N ALA A 254 11.28 -4.06 9.89
CA ALA A 254 10.37 -4.97 9.21
C ALA A 254 8.95 -4.38 9.11
N ILE A 255 8.44 -3.78 10.20
CA ILE A 255 7.16 -3.06 10.19
C ILE A 255 7.19 -1.88 9.23
N GLY A 256 8.30 -1.14 9.17
CA GLY A 256 8.47 -0.02 8.24
C GLY A 256 8.39 -0.46 6.77
N ILE A 257 9.03 -1.59 6.43
CA ILE A 257 8.98 -2.16 5.07
C ILE A 257 7.53 -2.50 4.67
N CYS A 258 6.75 -3.10 5.59
CA CYS A 258 5.34 -3.44 5.35
C CYS A 258 4.51 -2.23 4.91
N GLY A 259 4.84 -1.03 5.38
CA GLY A 259 4.16 0.18 4.95
C GLY A 259 2.68 0.20 5.35
N ALA A 260 1.80 0.53 4.42
CA ALA A 260 0.35 0.57 4.63
C ALA A 260 -0.23 -0.81 4.98
N THR A 261 0.32 -1.89 4.42
CA THR A 261 -0.16 -3.28 4.64
C THR A 261 0.11 -3.77 6.07
N ALA A 262 0.85 -3.01 6.88
CA ALA A 262 1.01 -3.26 8.31
C ALA A 262 -0.30 -3.14 9.11
N LEU A 263 -1.28 -2.42 8.56
CA LEU A 263 -2.59 -2.22 9.18
C LEU A 263 -3.47 -3.48 9.07
N ASP A 264 -3.32 -4.25 7.98
CA ASP A 264 -4.21 -5.34 7.61
C ASP A 264 -3.45 -6.61 7.18
N ALA A 265 -2.99 -6.70 5.92
CA ALA A 265 -2.53 -7.94 5.29
C ALA A 265 -1.34 -8.57 6.01
N THR A 266 -0.39 -7.75 6.48
CA THR A 266 0.82 -8.23 7.17
C THR A 266 0.68 -8.22 8.70
N LEU A 267 -0.42 -7.69 9.25
CA LEU A 267 -0.62 -7.59 10.70
C LEU A 267 -0.53 -8.95 11.44
N PRO A 268 -1.12 -10.05 10.94
CA PRO A 268 -0.96 -11.36 11.57
C PRO A 268 0.50 -11.82 11.61
N LEU A 269 1.24 -11.61 10.52
CA LEU A 269 2.66 -11.98 10.41
C LEU A 269 3.52 -11.11 11.34
N ILE A 270 3.25 -9.80 11.43
CA ILE A 270 3.95 -8.91 12.37
C ILE A 270 3.72 -9.39 13.81
N ARG A 271 2.47 -9.72 14.18
CA ARG A 271 2.17 -10.23 15.53
C ARG A 271 2.95 -11.50 15.85
N GLN A 272 3.16 -12.37 14.86
CA GLN A 272 3.90 -13.61 15.03
C GLN A 272 5.42 -13.38 15.08
N GLN A 273 5.97 -12.68 14.09
CA GLN A 273 7.41 -12.57 13.87
C GLN A 273 8.05 -11.46 14.70
N CYS A 274 7.37 -10.34 14.89
CA CYS A 274 7.85 -9.21 15.69
C CYS A 274 7.35 -9.26 17.15
N GLY A 275 6.36 -10.10 17.46
CA GLY A 275 5.76 -10.20 18.78
C GLY A 275 4.65 -9.18 19.03
N SER A 276 3.75 -9.54 19.94
CA SER A 276 2.51 -8.78 20.21
C SER A 276 2.74 -7.35 20.71
N GLN A 277 3.89 -7.06 21.32
CA GLN A 277 4.24 -5.72 21.79
C GLN A 277 4.38 -4.70 20.64
N HIS A 278 4.66 -5.17 19.41
CA HIS A 278 4.82 -4.29 18.24
C HIS A 278 3.54 -4.09 17.44
N VAL A 279 2.43 -4.74 17.81
CA VAL A 279 1.13 -4.61 17.11
C VAL A 279 0.65 -3.16 17.11
N SER A 280 0.80 -2.44 18.23
CA SER A 280 0.39 -1.03 18.28
C SER A 280 1.21 -0.15 17.33
N LEU A 281 2.51 -0.42 17.21
CA LEU A 281 3.39 0.28 16.26
C LEU A 281 2.95 0.02 14.82
N ALA A 282 2.66 -1.24 14.47
CA ALA A 282 2.20 -1.61 13.13
C ALA A 282 0.87 -0.95 12.76
N LEU A 283 -0.11 -0.97 13.66
CA LEU A 283 -1.40 -0.30 13.45
C LEU A 283 -1.23 1.21 13.25
N ILE A 284 -0.42 1.88 14.07
CA ILE A 284 -0.19 3.32 13.95
C ILE A 284 0.58 3.64 12.67
N SER A 285 1.64 2.89 12.36
CA SER A 285 2.45 3.11 11.15
C SER A 285 1.62 2.89 9.88
N GLY A 286 0.93 1.76 9.78
CA GLY A 286 0.06 1.44 8.65
C GLY A 286 -1.07 2.47 8.49
N PHE A 287 -1.70 2.88 9.59
CA PHE A 287 -2.72 3.94 9.58
C PHE A 287 -2.19 5.27 9.05
N VAL A 288 -1.05 5.76 9.55
CA VAL A 288 -0.44 7.02 9.10
C VAL A 288 -0.09 6.95 7.62
N LEU A 289 0.51 5.86 7.16
CA LEU A 289 0.88 5.69 5.75
C LEU A 289 -0.34 5.57 4.83
N THR A 290 -1.39 4.89 5.29
CA THR A 290 -2.68 4.80 4.58
C THR A 290 -3.31 6.18 4.37
N LEU A 291 -3.22 7.06 5.37
CA LEU A 291 -3.71 8.44 5.26
C LEU A 291 -2.83 9.31 4.34
N LEU A 292 -1.51 9.15 4.42
CA LEU A 292 -0.55 9.96 3.66
C LEU A 292 -0.45 9.57 2.19
N SER A 293 -0.63 8.28 1.86
CA SER A 293 -0.50 7.74 0.50
C SER A 293 -1.30 8.52 -0.56
N PRO A 294 -2.63 8.62 -0.48
CA PRO A 294 -3.41 9.36 -1.49
C PRO A 294 -3.04 10.85 -1.57
N LEU A 295 -2.69 11.47 -0.43
CA LEU A 295 -2.31 12.89 -0.39
C LEU A 295 -1.01 13.12 -1.16
N LEU A 296 0.02 12.33 -0.87
CA LEU A 296 1.33 12.48 -1.49
C LEU A 296 1.30 12.13 -2.98
N ILE A 297 0.57 11.08 -3.37
CA ILE A 297 0.37 10.75 -4.79
C ILE A 297 -0.25 11.94 -5.53
N MET A 298 -1.36 12.50 -5.02
CA MET A 298 -2.04 13.60 -5.69
C MET A 298 -1.23 14.90 -5.73
N VAL A 299 -0.48 15.20 -4.66
CA VAL A 299 0.47 16.33 -4.67
C VAL A 299 1.48 16.16 -5.80
N CYS A 300 2.14 15.00 -5.88
CA CYS A 300 3.14 14.74 -6.92
C CYS A 300 2.54 14.79 -8.33
N LEU A 301 1.37 14.17 -8.52
CA LEU A 301 0.69 14.13 -9.82
C LEU A 301 0.18 15.50 -10.28
N SER A 302 -0.16 16.39 -9.35
CA SER A 302 -0.62 17.75 -9.69
C SER A 302 0.50 18.67 -10.19
N VAL A 303 1.76 18.31 -9.95
CA VAL A 303 2.95 19.07 -10.38
C VAL A 303 3.55 18.50 -11.68
N THR A 304 3.28 17.24 -12.02
CA THR A 304 3.65 16.65 -13.32
C THR A 304 2.88 17.23 -14.53
N GLY A 305 1.86 18.06 -14.30
CA GLY A 305 0.98 18.61 -15.34
C GLY A 305 1.37 20.02 -15.79
#